data_AF-A0A2J6HKB8-F1
#
_entry.id   AF-A0A2J6HKB8-F1
#
_cell.length_a   1.000
_cell.length_b   1.000
_cell.length_c   1.000
_cell.angle_alpha   90.00
_cell.angle_beta   90.00
_cell.angle_gamma   90.00
#
_symmetry.space_group_name_H-M   'P 1'
#
loop_
_entity.id
_entity.type
_entity.pdbx_description
1 polymer ?
#
loop_
_entity_poly.entity_id
_entity_poly.type
_entity_poly.pdbx_seq_one_letter_code
_entity_poly.pdbx_strand_id
1 'polypeptide(L)'
;MKNSLVLLIVVLMFGACGGNQSDTEYPKPRGYFRIDLPEKEYQWFDTTWPFAFKYPVYAEMQPVKTPDAEPYWFNIIYPQFHGMLSFSYKKIEGENTLYKLSEEAREFANKHIIKANEIIERRVDVFENNVHGVIYEIEGTNTASPYQFFLSDSTTHFIRAALYFNHLPNNDSISPIIQRVKEDMDTLISTLRWH
;
A
#
# COMPACT_ATOMS: atom_id res chain seq x y z
N MET A 1 -28.68 -53.84 49.87
CA MET A 1 -29.00 -52.46 49.42
C MET A 1 -27.77 -51.54 49.38
N LYS A 2 -26.84 -51.60 50.37
CA LYS A 2 -25.60 -50.78 50.36
C LYS A 2 -24.67 -51.03 49.16
N ASN A 3 -24.49 -52.29 48.73
CA ASN A 3 -23.56 -52.62 47.63
C ASN A 3 -24.07 -52.17 46.24
N SER A 4 -25.38 -52.03 46.07
CA SER A 4 -25.99 -51.55 44.82
C SER A 4 -25.82 -50.04 44.65
N LEU A 5 -25.72 -49.28 45.76
CA LEU A 5 -25.48 -47.84 45.75
C LEU A 5 -24.03 -47.51 45.39
N VAL A 6 -23.08 -48.32 45.89
CA VAL A 6 -21.65 -48.18 45.56
C VAL A 6 -21.38 -48.48 44.09
N LEU A 7 -22.05 -49.49 43.52
CA LEU A 7 -21.92 -49.81 42.09
C LEU A 7 -22.44 -48.67 41.19
N LEU A 8 -23.53 -48.01 41.60
CA LEU A 8 -24.11 -46.88 40.88
C LEU A 8 -23.19 -45.64 40.90
N ILE A 9 -22.51 -45.40 42.03
CA ILE A 9 -21.55 -44.29 42.18
C ILE A 9 -20.29 -44.52 41.34
N VAL A 10 -19.82 -45.77 41.25
CA VAL A 10 -18.65 -46.13 40.41
C VAL A 10 -18.97 -45.95 38.93
N VAL A 11 -20.18 -46.34 38.47
CA VAL A 11 -20.60 -46.15 37.06
C VAL A 11 -20.74 -44.67 36.71
N LEU A 12 -21.20 -43.82 37.65
CA LEU A 12 -21.27 -42.37 37.45
C LEU A 12 -19.89 -41.69 37.37
N MET A 13 -18.85 -42.24 37.99
CA MET A 13 -17.49 -41.68 37.90
C MET A 13 -16.80 -42.00 36.57
N PHE A 14 -17.19 -43.04 35.83
CA PHE A 14 -16.64 -43.34 34.51
C PHE A 14 -17.35 -42.63 33.35
N GLY A 15 -18.52 -42.00 33.58
CA GLY A 15 -19.24 -41.23 32.57
C GLY A 15 -18.81 -39.76 32.43
N ALA A 16 -17.91 -39.27 33.28
CA ALA A 16 -17.51 -37.85 33.31
C ALA A 16 -16.36 -37.51 32.35
N CYS A 17 -15.74 -38.49 31.70
CA CYS A 17 -14.71 -38.29 30.69
C CYS A 17 -15.29 -38.36 29.27
N GLY A 18 -16.29 -37.52 29.01
CA GLY A 18 -16.85 -37.25 27.69
C GLY A 18 -16.90 -35.75 27.46
N GLY A 19 -15.82 -35.05 27.84
CA GLY A 19 -15.67 -33.62 27.58
C GLY A 19 -15.69 -33.41 26.07
N ASN A 20 -16.67 -32.65 25.60
CA ASN A 20 -16.73 -32.11 24.25
C ASN A 20 -15.47 -31.28 23.99
N GLN A 21 -14.40 -31.94 23.57
CA GLN A 21 -13.30 -31.29 22.88
C GLN A 21 -13.74 -31.23 21.42
N SER A 22 -14.54 -30.21 21.12
CA SER A 22 -14.51 -29.66 19.78
C SER A 22 -13.08 -29.15 19.59
N ASP A 23 -12.22 -30.03 19.08
CA ASP A 23 -10.92 -29.69 18.52
C ASP A 23 -11.15 -28.87 17.24
N THR A 24 -11.79 -27.71 17.37
CA THR A 24 -11.49 -26.60 16.49
C THR A 24 -10.14 -26.06 16.95
N GLU A 25 -9.09 -26.83 16.66
CA GLU A 25 -7.74 -26.29 16.55
C GLU A 25 -7.80 -25.23 15.45
N TYR A 26 -8.12 -23.98 15.83
CA TYR A 26 -7.86 -22.86 14.95
C TYR A 26 -6.35 -22.89 14.68
N PRO A 27 -5.89 -23.15 13.45
CA PRO A 27 -4.47 -23.14 13.17
C PRO A 27 -3.95 -21.77 13.62
N LYS A 28 -2.93 -21.78 14.48
CA LYS A 28 -2.30 -20.53 14.94
C LYS A 28 -1.98 -19.70 13.68
N PRO A 29 -2.36 -18.41 13.64
CA PRO A 29 -2.07 -17.59 12.48
C PRO A 29 -0.57 -17.73 12.16
N ARG A 30 -0.26 -18.00 10.89
CA ARG A 30 1.13 -18.17 10.46
C ARG A 30 1.88 -16.90 10.86
N GLY A 31 2.85 -17.04 11.76
CA GLY A 31 3.72 -15.93 12.14
C GLY A 31 4.59 -15.57 10.95
N TYR A 32 4.35 -14.41 10.34
CA TYR A 32 5.28 -13.86 9.37
C TYR A 32 6.58 -13.45 10.06
N PHE A 33 7.68 -13.41 9.30
CA PHE A 33 8.97 -12.97 9.83
C PHE A 33 8.85 -11.58 10.46
N ARG A 34 9.52 -11.35 11.58
CA ARG A 34 9.68 -10.00 12.13
C ARG A 34 10.55 -9.20 11.15
N ILE A 35 9.95 -8.20 10.52
CA ILE A 35 10.63 -7.28 9.61
C ILE A 35 11.03 -6.06 10.45
N ASP A 36 12.33 -5.83 10.61
CA ASP A 36 12.82 -4.60 11.23
C ASP A 36 12.65 -3.45 10.22
N LEU A 37 11.76 -2.52 10.55
CA LEU A 37 11.50 -1.34 9.73
C LEU A 37 12.38 -0.18 10.23
N PRO A 38 12.97 0.63 9.31
CA PRO A 38 13.75 1.81 9.67
C PRO A 38 12.91 2.82 10.47
N GLU A 39 13.55 3.77 11.14
CA GLU A 39 12.83 4.87 11.78
C GLU A 39 12.22 5.82 10.73
N LYS A 40 11.11 6.48 11.09
CA LYS A 40 10.40 7.41 10.21
C LYS A 40 11.08 8.77 10.21
N GLU A 41 12.14 8.90 9.42
CA GLU A 41 12.83 10.15 9.17
C GLU A 41 12.65 10.58 7.73
N TYR A 42 12.40 11.88 7.52
CA TYR A 42 12.06 12.45 6.23
C TYR A 42 12.96 13.62 5.88
N GLN A 43 13.35 13.71 4.62
CA GLN A 43 14.11 14.82 4.05
C GLN A 43 13.31 15.50 2.94
N TRP A 44 13.63 16.78 2.69
CA TRP A 44 13.00 17.52 1.61
C TRP A 44 13.64 17.20 0.27
N PHE A 45 12.79 16.91 -0.71
CA PHE A 45 13.12 17.07 -2.11
C PHE A 45 12.78 18.49 -2.53
N ASP A 46 13.77 19.38 -2.41
CA ASP A 46 13.65 20.79 -2.77
C ASP A 46 14.69 21.07 -3.87
N THR A 47 14.21 21.13 -5.11
CA THR A 47 15.04 21.32 -6.31
C THR A 47 14.39 22.34 -7.23
N THR A 48 14.98 22.64 -8.39
CA THR A 48 14.39 23.54 -9.40
C THR A 48 13.22 22.92 -10.17
N TRP A 49 12.58 21.90 -9.62
CA TRP A 49 11.48 21.16 -10.24
C TRP A 49 10.15 21.86 -9.95
N PRO A 50 9.08 21.56 -10.72
CA PRO A 50 7.78 22.21 -10.52
C PRO A 50 7.04 21.76 -9.24
N PHE A 51 7.70 21.01 -8.36
CA PHE A 51 7.15 20.52 -7.11
C PHE A 51 8.25 20.21 -6.08
N ALA A 52 7.86 20.23 -4.81
CA ALA A 52 8.67 19.81 -3.68
C ALA A 52 7.83 19.00 -2.69
N PHE A 53 8.45 18.03 -2.01
CA PHE A 53 7.79 17.19 -1.00
C PHE A 53 8.81 16.56 -0.05
N LYS A 54 8.33 15.96 1.04
CA LYS A 54 9.16 15.12 1.91
C LYS A 54 9.11 13.65 1.50
N TYR A 55 10.25 12.98 1.59
CA TYR A 55 10.38 11.55 1.35
C TYR A 55 11.36 10.92 2.35
N PRO A 56 11.27 9.61 2.62
CA PRO A 56 12.05 8.99 3.68
C PRO A 56 13.56 8.98 3.37
N VAL A 57 14.39 9.16 4.40
CA VAL A 57 15.86 9.23 4.27
C VAL A 57 16.50 7.92 3.78
N TYR A 58 15.81 6.80 3.98
CA TYR A 58 16.23 5.47 3.53
C TYR A 58 15.83 5.16 2.08
N ALA A 59 15.24 6.13 1.37
CA ALA A 59 14.88 5.99 -0.03
C ALA A 59 15.79 6.85 -0.92
N GLU A 60 16.00 6.38 -2.14
CA GLU A 60 16.88 7.01 -3.13
C GLU A 60 16.07 7.53 -4.31
N MET A 61 16.26 8.79 -4.66
CA MET A 61 15.64 9.34 -5.86
C MET A 61 16.52 9.11 -7.10
N GLN A 62 15.92 8.59 -8.17
CA GLN A 62 16.59 8.33 -9.44
C GLN A 62 15.76 8.86 -10.61
N PRO A 63 16.24 9.85 -11.39
CA PRO A 63 15.57 10.29 -12.61
C PRO A 63 15.44 9.15 -13.63
N VAL A 64 14.30 9.10 -14.33
CA VAL A 64 14.10 8.12 -15.41
C VAL A 64 14.88 8.57 -16.65
N LYS A 65 15.81 7.74 -17.13
CA LYS A 65 16.71 8.05 -18.27
C LYS A 65 16.39 7.25 -19.54
N THR A 66 15.14 6.82 -19.71
CA THR A 66 14.72 6.12 -20.92
C THR A 66 14.50 7.11 -22.08
N PRO A 67 14.63 6.69 -23.35
CA PRO A 67 14.39 7.56 -24.49
C PRO A 67 12.99 8.20 -24.50
N ASP A 68 11.99 7.48 -23.98
CA ASP A 68 10.60 7.95 -23.89
C ASP A 68 10.29 8.72 -22.60
N ALA A 69 11.30 8.97 -21.75
CA ALA A 69 11.10 9.69 -20.49
C ALA A 69 10.85 11.17 -20.74
N GLU A 70 9.78 11.68 -20.15
CA GLU A 70 9.52 13.11 -20.13
C GLU A 70 10.22 13.81 -18.95
N PRO A 71 10.38 15.15 -19.03
CA PRO A 71 10.96 15.91 -17.93
C PRO A 71 10.25 15.64 -16.60
N TYR A 72 11.04 15.59 -15.52
CA TYR A 72 10.57 15.38 -14.15
C TYR A 72 9.94 14.01 -13.89
N TRP A 73 10.26 13.01 -14.71
CA TRP A 73 9.98 11.61 -14.39
C TRP A 73 11.12 11.03 -13.57
N PHE A 74 10.77 10.32 -12.50
CA PHE A 74 11.74 9.78 -11.55
C PHE A 74 11.17 8.58 -10.81
N ASN A 75 12.04 7.86 -10.15
CA ASN A 75 11.68 6.78 -9.26
C ASN A 75 12.19 7.11 -7.85
N ILE A 76 11.41 6.76 -6.84
CA ILE A 76 11.88 6.64 -5.45
C ILE A 76 12.12 5.16 -5.19
N ILE A 77 13.38 4.78 -5.07
CA ILE A 77 13.81 3.42 -4.80
C ILE A 77 13.84 3.21 -3.29
N TYR A 78 13.31 2.09 -2.83
CA TYR A 78 13.40 1.61 -1.45
C TYR A 78 14.30 0.37 -1.43
N PRO A 79 15.64 0.52 -1.33
CA PRO A 79 16.57 -0.61 -1.48
C PRO A 79 16.30 -1.74 -0.49
N GLN A 80 16.01 -1.40 0.77
CA GLN A 80 15.73 -2.35 1.85
C GLN A 80 14.46 -3.18 1.62
N PHE A 81 13.50 -2.62 0.88
CA PHE A 81 12.20 -3.24 0.65
C PHE A 81 12.08 -3.88 -0.73
N HIS A 82 13.13 -3.79 -1.56
CA HIS A 82 13.07 -4.11 -2.99
C HIS A 82 11.85 -3.47 -3.68
N GLY A 83 11.50 -2.27 -3.23
CA GLY A 83 10.36 -1.49 -3.67
C GLY A 83 10.81 -0.32 -4.54
N MET A 84 9.94 0.09 -5.46
CA MET A 84 10.15 1.26 -6.30
C MET A 84 8.81 1.97 -6.49
N LEU A 85 8.78 3.25 -6.18
CA LEU A 85 7.67 4.13 -6.52
C LEU A 85 8.03 4.89 -7.79
N SER A 86 7.34 4.59 -8.89
CA SER A 86 7.58 5.26 -10.17
C SER A 86 6.68 6.47 -10.33
N PHE A 87 7.27 7.63 -10.64
CA PHE A 87 6.58 8.90 -10.82
C PHE A 87 6.65 9.38 -12.26
N SER A 88 5.51 9.84 -12.76
CA SER A 88 5.38 10.57 -14.00
C SER A 88 4.76 11.93 -13.75
N TYR A 89 5.37 12.97 -14.29
CA TYR A 89 4.86 14.34 -14.28
C TYR A 89 4.34 14.72 -15.67
N LYS A 90 3.23 15.46 -15.70
CA LYS A 90 2.63 16.05 -16.89
C LYS A 90 2.17 17.47 -16.58
N LYS A 91 2.30 18.36 -17.56
CA LYS A 91 1.62 19.65 -17.52
C LYS A 91 0.18 19.50 -18.01
N ILE A 92 -0.74 20.20 -17.37
CA ILE A 92 -2.12 20.32 -17.81
C ILE A 92 -2.18 21.48 -18.80
N GLU A 93 -2.44 21.13 -20.07
CA GLU A 93 -2.49 22.12 -21.15
C GLU A 93 -3.82 22.03 -21.88
N GLY A 94 -4.60 23.11 -21.86
CA GLY A 94 -5.89 23.21 -22.56
C GLY A 94 -7.05 22.52 -21.83
N GLU A 95 -8.24 22.65 -22.43
CA GLU A 95 -9.47 22.09 -21.89
C GLU A 95 -9.47 20.56 -21.98
N ASN A 96 -9.95 19.88 -20.94
CA ASN A 96 -10.07 18.42 -20.81
C ASN A 96 -8.78 17.62 -20.58
N THR A 97 -7.59 18.24 -20.55
CA THR A 97 -6.33 17.49 -20.32
C THR A 97 -6.32 16.83 -18.94
N LEU A 98 -6.80 17.53 -17.90
CA LEU A 98 -6.95 16.95 -16.57
C LEU A 98 -7.89 15.72 -16.58
N TYR A 99 -9.02 15.81 -17.27
CA TYR A 99 -9.97 14.70 -17.37
C TYR A 99 -9.33 13.49 -18.04
N LYS A 100 -8.66 13.68 -19.18
CA LYS A 100 -7.95 12.61 -19.90
C LYS A 100 -6.89 11.94 -19.04
N LEU A 101 -6.02 12.73 -18.40
CA LEU A 101 -4.97 12.20 -17.54
C LEU A 101 -5.53 11.44 -16.32
N SER A 102 -6.64 11.93 -15.75
CA SER A 102 -7.32 11.27 -14.63
C SER A 102 -7.93 9.92 -15.05
N GLU A 103 -8.57 9.88 -16.23
CA GLU A 103 -9.12 8.65 -16.80
C GLU A 103 -8.02 7.65 -17.18
N GLU A 104 -6.92 8.09 -17.77
CA GLU A 104 -5.75 7.24 -18.05
C GLU A 104 -5.16 6.66 -16.77
N ALA A 105 -5.06 7.45 -15.68
CA ALA A 105 -4.60 6.97 -14.39
C ALA A 105 -5.55 5.91 -13.80
N ARG A 106 -6.87 6.14 -13.91
CA ARG A 106 -7.91 5.20 -13.47
C ARG A 106 -7.85 3.89 -14.28
N GLU A 107 -7.75 3.98 -15.61
CA GLU A 107 -7.60 2.81 -16.48
C GLU A 107 -6.34 2.02 -16.17
N PHE A 108 -5.22 2.70 -15.88
CA PHE A 108 -3.98 2.01 -15.50
C PHE A 108 -4.13 1.27 -14.17
N ALA A 109 -4.71 1.90 -13.14
CA ALA A 109 -4.99 1.23 -11.87
C ALA A 109 -5.88 -0.01 -12.11
N ASN A 110 -6.89 0.14 -12.97
CA ASN A 110 -7.82 -0.94 -13.31
C ASN A 110 -7.17 -2.10 -14.08
N LYS A 111 -6.09 -1.91 -14.83
CA LYS A 111 -5.37 -3.02 -15.51
C LYS A 111 -4.80 -4.04 -14.53
N HIS A 112 -4.58 -3.65 -13.27
CA HIS A 112 -4.11 -4.56 -12.22
C HIS A 112 -5.26 -5.28 -11.49
N ILE A 113 -6.54 -5.02 -11.82
CA ILE A 113 -7.72 -5.69 -11.24
C ILE A 113 -7.73 -7.19 -11.46
N ILE A 114 -7.16 -7.68 -12.57
CA ILE A 114 -7.25 -9.11 -12.95
C ILE A 114 -6.68 -10.03 -11.84
N LYS A 115 -5.83 -9.50 -10.94
CA LYS A 115 -5.26 -10.22 -9.79
C LYS A 115 -5.64 -9.64 -8.42
N ALA A 116 -6.47 -8.61 -8.39
CA ALA A 116 -6.90 -7.93 -7.16
C ALA A 116 -8.19 -8.56 -6.62
N ASN A 117 -8.31 -8.61 -5.30
CA ASN A 117 -9.54 -8.96 -4.62
C ASN A 117 -10.47 -7.74 -4.53
N GLU A 118 -9.91 -6.56 -4.31
CA GLU A 118 -10.65 -5.30 -4.12
C GLU A 118 -9.79 -4.10 -4.55
N ILE A 119 -10.44 -3.03 -5.03
CA ILE A 119 -9.83 -1.70 -5.21
C ILE A 119 -10.58 -0.71 -4.34
N ILE A 120 -9.84 -0.04 -3.46
CA ILE A 120 -10.34 1.04 -2.62
C ILE A 120 -9.89 2.36 -3.23
N GLU A 121 -10.85 3.18 -3.62
CA GLU A 121 -10.61 4.54 -4.11
C GLU A 121 -10.77 5.56 -2.98
N ARG A 122 -9.76 6.41 -2.79
CA ARG A 122 -9.77 7.47 -1.78
C ARG A 122 -9.45 8.81 -2.42
N ARG A 123 -10.35 9.79 -2.26
CA ARG A 123 -10.11 11.17 -2.68
C ARG A 123 -9.04 11.81 -1.79
N VAL A 124 -8.15 12.56 -2.43
CA VAL A 124 -7.13 13.38 -1.77
C VAL A 124 -7.51 14.84 -1.95
N ASP A 125 -7.52 15.57 -0.85
CA ASP A 125 -7.69 17.02 -0.84
C ASP A 125 -6.83 17.65 0.26
N VAL A 126 -5.77 18.33 -0.14
CA VAL A 126 -4.87 19.10 0.74
C VAL A 126 -4.99 20.57 0.35
N PHE A 127 -6.05 21.21 0.84
CA PHE A 127 -6.41 22.59 0.50
C PHE A 127 -5.27 23.59 0.70
N GLU A 128 -4.49 23.46 1.78
CA GLU A 128 -3.39 24.39 2.09
C GLU A 128 -2.31 24.44 0.99
N ASN A 129 -2.10 23.32 0.30
CA ASN A 129 -1.10 23.21 -0.77
C ASN A 129 -1.73 23.13 -2.18
N ASN A 130 -3.06 23.29 -2.30
CA ASN A 130 -3.80 23.11 -3.55
C ASN A 130 -3.48 21.76 -4.23
N VAL A 131 -3.51 20.66 -3.46
CA VAL A 131 -3.26 19.31 -3.98
C VAL A 131 -4.55 18.50 -3.94
N HIS A 132 -5.05 18.10 -5.11
CA HIS A 132 -6.25 17.30 -5.28
C HIS A 132 -5.95 16.03 -6.06
N GLY A 133 -6.67 14.95 -5.80
CA GLY A 133 -6.44 13.72 -6.55
C GLY A 133 -7.19 12.51 -6.04
N VAL A 134 -6.73 11.34 -6.46
CA VAL A 134 -7.27 10.04 -6.04
C VAL A 134 -6.13 9.06 -5.80
N ILE A 135 -6.24 8.33 -4.70
CA ILE A 135 -5.44 7.16 -4.36
C ILE A 135 -6.25 5.91 -4.69
N TYR A 136 -5.59 4.93 -5.29
CA TYR A 136 -6.09 3.59 -5.57
C TYR A 136 -5.28 2.61 -4.74
N GLU A 137 -5.92 1.99 -3.75
CA GLU A 137 -5.33 0.89 -2.99
C GLU A 137 -5.84 -0.41 -3.57
N ILE A 138 -4.92 -1.28 -3.98
CA ILE A 138 -5.26 -2.51 -4.69
C ILE A 138 -4.91 -3.68 -3.78
N GLU A 139 -5.93 -4.28 -3.18
CA GLU A 139 -5.78 -5.41 -2.29
C GLU A 139 -5.75 -6.73 -3.07
N GLY A 140 -4.87 -7.65 -2.67
CA GLY A 140 -4.75 -8.96 -3.29
C GLY A 140 -3.37 -9.55 -3.10
N THR A 141 -3.29 -10.88 -2.99
CA THR A 141 -2.04 -11.60 -2.72
C THR A 141 -1.04 -11.49 -3.87
N ASN A 142 -1.52 -11.29 -5.11
CA ASN A 142 -0.69 -11.25 -6.33
C ASN A 142 -0.65 -9.91 -7.06
N THR A 143 -0.93 -8.82 -6.36
CA THR A 143 -0.93 -7.47 -6.94
C THR A 143 0.49 -6.92 -7.01
N ALA A 144 1.01 -6.74 -8.22
CA ALA A 144 2.36 -6.18 -8.44
C ALA A 144 2.47 -4.69 -8.06
N SER A 145 1.35 -3.97 -8.04
CA SER A 145 1.28 -2.56 -7.66
C SER A 145 0.14 -2.29 -6.67
N PRO A 146 0.38 -2.42 -5.35
CA PRO A 146 -0.67 -2.37 -4.34
C PRO A 146 -1.16 -0.96 -4.01
N TYR A 147 -0.47 0.08 -4.49
CA TYR A 147 -0.80 1.47 -4.18
C TYR A 147 -0.43 2.39 -5.34
N GLN A 148 -1.39 3.14 -5.85
CA GLN A 148 -1.20 4.10 -6.93
C GLN A 148 -1.96 5.38 -6.62
N PHE A 149 -1.54 6.50 -7.18
CA PHE A 149 -2.30 7.73 -7.07
C PHE A 149 -2.04 8.66 -8.26
N PHE A 150 -2.92 9.63 -8.43
CA PHE A 150 -2.59 10.86 -9.12
C PHE A 150 -2.93 12.07 -8.25
N LEU A 151 -2.20 13.16 -8.45
CA LEU A 151 -2.30 14.43 -7.75
C LEU A 151 -2.19 15.58 -8.73
N SER A 152 -2.91 16.67 -8.49
CA SER A 152 -2.93 17.84 -9.35
C SER A 152 -3.32 19.09 -8.58
N ASP A 153 -2.87 20.24 -9.07
CA ASP A 153 -3.37 21.56 -8.68
C ASP A 153 -4.67 21.97 -9.42
N SER A 154 -5.21 21.05 -10.23
CA SER A 154 -6.32 21.21 -11.16
C SER A 154 -6.07 22.13 -12.36
N THR A 155 -4.94 22.83 -12.42
CA THR A 155 -4.69 23.89 -13.42
C THR A 155 -3.46 23.66 -14.29
N THR A 156 -2.34 23.25 -13.71
CA THR A 156 -1.03 23.25 -14.37
C THR A 156 -0.27 21.95 -14.15
N HIS A 157 -0.32 21.37 -12.96
CA HIS A 157 0.50 20.25 -12.56
C HIS A 157 -0.32 18.97 -12.44
N PHE A 158 0.22 17.88 -12.97
CA PHE A 158 -0.33 16.54 -12.79
C PHE A 158 0.82 15.57 -12.51
N ILE A 159 0.76 14.91 -11.35
CA ILE A 159 1.68 13.84 -10.96
C ILE A 159 0.88 12.55 -10.87
N ARG A 160 1.43 11.47 -11.42
CA ARG A 160 0.96 10.11 -11.17
C ARG A 160 2.11 9.31 -10.54
N ALA A 161 1.78 8.45 -9.59
CA ALA A 161 2.72 7.53 -8.98
C ALA A 161 2.15 6.12 -8.86
N ALA A 162 3.00 5.10 -9.02
CA ALA A 162 2.64 3.70 -8.82
C ALA A 162 3.75 2.95 -8.07
N LEU A 163 3.38 2.33 -6.96
CA LEU A 163 4.29 1.53 -6.14
C LEU A 163 4.43 0.15 -6.77
N TYR A 164 5.66 -0.32 -6.94
CA TYR A 164 5.99 -1.65 -7.39
C TYR A 164 6.92 -2.30 -6.38
N PHE A 165 6.81 -3.62 -6.24
CA PHE A 165 7.80 -4.39 -5.51
C PHE A 165 8.34 -5.53 -6.36
N ASN A 166 9.64 -5.78 -6.25
CA ASN A 166 10.35 -6.80 -7.01
C ASN A 166 10.44 -8.13 -6.24
N HIS A 167 9.33 -8.59 -5.66
CA HIS A 167 9.27 -9.89 -4.96
C HIS A 167 8.20 -10.80 -5.57
N LEU A 168 8.36 -12.10 -5.32
CA LEU A 168 7.36 -13.10 -5.70
C LEU A 168 6.03 -12.79 -5.00
N PRO A 169 4.90 -12.98 -5.69
CA PRO A 169 3.62 -12.37 -5.36
C PRO A 169 2.97 -13.01 -4.11
N ASN A 170 3.42 -12.59 -2.93
CA ASN A 170 2.75 -12.86 -1.68
C ASN A 170 2.74 -11.57 -0.85
N ASN A 171 1.82 -10.68 -1.23
CA ASN A 171 1.64 -9.37 -0.58
C ASN A 171 1.33 -9.52 0.92
N ASP A 172 0.71 -10.62 1.34
CA ASP A 172 0.42 -10.89 2.76
C ASP A 172 1.72 -11.02 3.58
N SER A 173 2.78 -11.57 2.97
CA SER A 173 4.08 -11.72 3.66
C SER A 173 4.84 -10.42 3.85
N ILE A 174 4.55 -9.41 3.03
CA ILE A 174 5.22 -8.11 3.09
C ILE A 174 4.26 -6.98 3.51
N SER A 175 3.07 -7.32 4.01
CA SER A 175 2.07 -6.35 4.46
C SER A 175 2.65 -5.25 5.38
N PRO A 176 3.54 -5.54 6.36
CA PRO A 176 4.19 -4.49 7.16
C PRO A 176 5.03 -3.50 6.34
N ILE A 177 5.69 -3.97 5.28
CA ILE A 177 6.47 -3.14 4.35
C ILE A 177 5.52 -2.28 3.51
N ILE A 178 4.46 -2.88 2.95
CA ILE A 178 3.46 -2.15 2.18
C ILE A 178 2.87 -1.02 3.04
N GLN A 179 2.47 -1.34 4.27
CA GLN A 179 1.91 -0.35 5.19
C GLN A 179 2.91 0.76 5.48
N ARG A 180 4.19 0.43 5.69
CA ARG A 180 5.22 1.44 5.90
C ARG A 180 5.35 2.38 4.70
N VAL A 181 5.46 1.84 3.50
CA VAL A 181 5.61 2.67 2.30
C VAL A 181 4.35 3.51 2.04
N LYS A 182 3.15 3.00 2.36
CA LYS A 182 1.91 3.80 2.31
C LYS A 182 1.97 5.02 3.22
N GLU A 183 2.45 4.87 4.46
CA GLU A 183 2.62 6.00 5.39
C GLU A 183 3.65 7.03 4.90
N ASP A 184 4.72 6.58 4.25
CA ASP A 184 5.69 7.46 3.60
C ASP A 184 5.05 8.24 2.43
N MET A 185 4.16 7.59 1.68
CA MET A 185 3.41 8.22 0.59
C MET A 185 2.37 9.22 1.11
N ASP A 186 1.69 8.94 2.22
CA ASP A 186 0.78 9.91 2.84
C ASP A 186 1.54 11.16 3.35
N THR A 187 2.77 10.97 3.87
CA THR A 187 3.66 12.09 4.23
C THR A 187 4.08 12.88 3.00
N LEU A 188 4.42 12.21 1.91
CA LEU A 188 4.75 12.85 0.63
C LEU A 188 3.56 13.68 0.13
N ILE A 189 2.37 13.11 0.09
CA ILE A 189 1.14 13.76 -0.39
C ILE A 189 0.82 15.00 0.45
N SER A 190 0.86 14.87 1.78
CA SER A 190 0.54 15.99 2.69
C SER A 190 1.56 17.12 2.67
N THR A 191 2.80 16.84 2.26
CA THR A 191 3.88 17.84 2.18
C THR A 191 4.15 18.33 0.77
N LEU A 192 3.45 17.80 -0.24
CA LEU A 192 3.59 18.19 -1.63
C LEU A 192 3.21 19.66 -1.82
N ARG A 193 4.07 20.40 -2.52
CA ARG A 193 3.88 21.80 -2.92
C ARG A 193 4.21 21.97 -4.39
N TRP A 194 3.50 22.88 -5.05
CA TRP A 194 3.72 23.27 -6.44
C TRP A 194 4.58 24.54 -6.51
N HIS A 195 5.30 24.72 -7.63
CA HIS A 195 6.15 25.89 -7.90
C HIS A 195 5.78 26.57 -9.23
#